data_AF-A0A8J3ERD0-F1
#
_entry.id   AF-A0A8J3ERD0-F1
#
_cell.length_a   1.000
_cell.length_b   1.000
_cell.length_c   1.000
_cell.angle_alpha   90.00
_cell.angle_beta   90.00
_cell.angle_gamma   90.00
#
_symmetry.space_group_name_H-M   'P 1'
#
loop_
_entity.id
_entity.type
_entity.pdbx_description
1 polymer ?
#
loop_
_entity_poly.entity_id
_entity_poly.type
_entity_poly.pdbx_seq_one_letter_code
_entity_poly.pdbx_strand_id
1 'polypeptide(L)'
;MEAAGYGDGMELLRLDADGLDLGPDPVLVLSLDGWTDAGEGGTAAADALREVAEPQRIGTFDSDALYDYRDRRPQLAIDRGQLASPVWPELTVEALRPTSGPALLLVTGQEPDLGWQRLGRDLLALARRFGATRYVGLGAVPGPIPHTRPVQLLVTSNDTGLLDRMGRAHEQLVVPASCQSAMEALLADAGITTVGLWARIPHYIAGDYPEGARALLERFTGYLGTPVDLSAFDEAAEDNRAKLDLAAASSDEVTEHVRQLERLYDAELEAERLADVDAGRHQLDEVQVPSADELAAEIERFLRGRA
;
A
#
# COMPACT_ATOMS: atom_id res chain seq x y z
N MET A 1 -24.78 28.26 9.21
CA MET A 1 -24.40 27.27 8.18
C MET A 1 -23.33 27.96 7.35
N GLU A 2 -22.09 27.91 7.83
CA GLU A 2 -20.95 28.40 7.04
C GLU A 2 -20.85 27.55 5.79
N ALA A 3 -20.75 28.18 4.63
CA ALA A 3 -20.62 27.46 3.37
C ALA A 3 -19.28 26.72 3.38
N ALA A 4 -19.34 25.39 3.31
CA ALA A 4 -18.17 24.56 3.07
C ALA A 4 -17.53 24.99 1.74
N GLY A 5 -16.36 25.63 1.83
CA GLY A 5 -15.53 26.02 0.69
C GLY A 5 -14.43 24.97 0.48
N TYR A 6 -13.76 25.04 -0.68
CA TYR A 6 -12.48 24.37 -0.83
C TYR A 6 -11.52 24.90 0.25
N GLY A 7 -10.77 24.01 0.91
CA GLY A 7 -9.80 24.42 1.93
C GLY A 7 -8.79 25.43 1.37
N ASP A 8 -8.17 26.25 2.21
CA ASP A 8 -7.21 27.27 1.74
C ASP A 8 -6.08 26.63 0.91
N GLY A 9 -6.04 26.92 -0.38
CA GLY A 9 -5.09 26.33 -1.35
C GLY A 9 -5.47 24.97 -1.97
N MET A 10 -6.62 24.39 -1.64
CA MET A 10 -7.16 23.16 -2.24
C MET A 10 -8.08 23.48 -3.43
N GLU A 11 -7.98 22.72 -4.51
CA GLU A 11 -8.78 22.94 -5.74
C GLU A 11 -9.92 21.92 -5.94
N LEU A 12 -9.81 20.75 -5.32
CA LEU A 12 -10.71 19.61 -5.46
C LEU A 12 -11.30 19.18 -4.12
N LEU A 13 -10.57 19.33 -3.02
CA LEU A 13 -10.99 18.88 -1.69
C LEU A 13 -11.82 19.97 -0.99
N ARG A 14 -13.08 19.65 -0.69
CA ARG A 14 -13.92 20.43 0.21
C ARG A 14 -13.83 19.82 1.61
N LEU A 15 -13.46 20.63 2.60
CA LEU A 15 -13.46 20.21 4.00
C LEU A 15 -14.82 20.52 4.64
N ASP A 16 -15.40 19.52 5.28
CA ASP A 16 -16.67 19.63 6.01
C ASP A 16 -16.44 19.92 7.52
N ALA A 17 -15.22 19.66 8.02
CA ALA A 17 -14.79 20.00 9.37
C ALA A 17 -13.42 20.67 9.33
N ASP A 18 -13.33 21.92 9.81
CA ASP A 18 -12.07 22.66 9.93
C ASP A 18 -11.61 22.70 11.40
N GLY A 19 -10.29 22.69 11.61
CA GLY A 19 -9.69 22.79 12.95
C GLY A 19 -9.79 21.54 13.84
N LEU A 20 -9.95 20.34 13.27
CA LEU A 20 -9.88 19.09 14.02
C LEU A 20 -8.46 18.85 14.54
N ASP A 21 -8.32 18.67 15.86
CA ASP A 21 -7.06 18.25 16.49
C ASP A 21 -6.89 16.73 16.39
N LEU A 22 -5.91 16.31 15.60
CA LEU A 22 -5.55 14.90 15.39
C LEU A 22 -4.37 14.46 16.27
N GLY A 23 -3.86 15.35 17.13
CA GLY A 23 -2.66 15.09 17.90
C GLY A 23 -1.39 15.11 17.02
N PRO A 24 -0.26 14.63 17.56
CA PRO A 24 1.02 14.69 16.88
C PRO A 24 1.12 13.67 15.74
N ASP A 25 1.69 14.11 14.62
CA ASP A 25 2.10 13.29 13.48
C ASP A 25 1.02 12.29 12.97
N PRO A 26 -0.15 12.78 12.53
CA PRO A 26 -1.13 11.93 11.87
C PRO A 26 -0.55 11.33 10.58
N VAL A 27 -1.12 10.22 10.14
CA VAL A 27 -0.67 9.51 8.93
C VAL A 27 -1.74 9.62 7.85
N LEU A 28 -1.34 10.05 6.66
CA LEU A 28 -2.20 10.01 5.48
C LEU A 28 -2.26 8.56 4.97
N VAL A 29 -3.43 7.96 4.93
CA VAL A 29 -3.62 6.59 4.41
C VAL A 29 -4.46 6.69 3.14
N LEU A 30 -4.02 6.07 2.05
CA LEU A 30 -4.78 6.03 0.79
C LEU A 30 -5.05 4.57 0.41
N SER A 31 -6.31 4.28 0.08
CA SER A 31 -6.72 3.02 -0.54
C SER A 31 -7.76 3.34 -1.60
N LEU A 32 -7.55 2.86 -2.82
CA LEU A 32 -8.43 3.13 -3.97
C LEU A 32 -8.98 1.82 -4.54
N ASP A 33 -10.30 1.74 -4.66
CA ASP A 33 -10.98 0.69 -5.44
C ASP A 33 -10.73 0.94 -6.94
N GLY A 34 -10.23 -0.05 -7.67
CA GLY A 34 -10.02 0.07 -9.11
C GLY A 34 -8.89 -0.80 -9.64
N TRP A 35 -8.01 -0.20 -10.45
CA TRP A 35 -6.97 -0.96 -11.17
C TRP A 35 -6.00 -1.69 -10.24
N THR A 36 -5.73 -1.11 -9.07
CA THR A 36 -4.81 -1.68 -8.07
C THR A 36 -5.51 -2.17 -6.81
N ASP A 37 -6.64 -2.85 -6.98
CA ASP A 37 -7.36 -3.50 -5.89
C ASP A 37 -7.77 -4.94 -6.21
N ALA A 38 -6.81 -5.74 -6.70
CA ALA A 38 -7.05 -7.15 -6.97
C ALA A 38 -7.56 -7.87 -5.71
N GLY A 39 -8.63 -8.67 -5.87
CA GLY A 39 -9.25 -9.39 -4.76
C GLY A 39 -9.79 -8.50 -3.64
N GLU A 40 -10.07 -7.23 -3.93
CA GLU A 40 -10.59 -6.24 -2.98
C GLU A 40 -9.68 -6.06 -1.74
N GLY A 41 -8.39 -6.35 -1.87
CA GLY A 41 -7.46 -6.40 -0.72
C GLY A 41 -7.28 -5.05 -0.03
N GLY A 42 -7.10 -3.98 -0.80
CA GLY A 42 -7.00 -2.61 -0.31
C GLY A 42 -8.34 -2.08 0.21
N THR A 43 -9.45 -2.37 -0.48
CA THR A 43 -10.79 -1.96 -0.04
C THR A 43 -11.15 -2.61 1.30
N ALA A 44 -11.02 -3.93 1.41
CA ALA A 44 -11.30 -4.67 2.65
C ALA A 44 -10.35 -4.26 3.80
N ALA A 45 -9.09 -3.92 3.50
CA ALA A 45 -8.19 -3.37 4.50
C ALA A 45 -8.64 -1.99 4.99
N ALA A 46 -9.07 -1.10 4.09
CA ALA A 46 -9.59 0.21 4.47
C ALA A 46 -10.88 0.12 5.29
N ASP A 47 -11.77 -0.83 4.98
CA ASP A 47 -12.97 -1.10 5.76
C ASP A 47 -12.63 -1.59 7.18
N ALA A 48 -11.66 -2.50 7.32
CA ALA A 48 -11.19 -2.91 8.65
C ALA A 48 -10.58 -1.75 9.45
N LEU A 49 -9.91 -0.80 8.78
CA LEU A 49 -9.42 0.40 9.47
C LEU A 49 -10.56 1.23 10.04
N ARG A 50 -11.74 1.30 9.41
CA ARG A 50 -12.91 2.01 9.97
C ARG A 50 -13.43 1.41 11.27
N GLU A 51 -13.15 0.14 11.52
CA GLU A 51 -13.56 -0.54 12.75
C GLU A 51 -12.60 -0.27 13.93
N VAL A 52 -11.40 0.29 13.68
CA VAL A 52 -10.42 0.60 14.75
C VAL A 52 -10.81 1.83 15.60
N ALA A 53 -11.63 2.71 15.04
CA ALA A 53 -12.14 3.93 15.67
C ALA A 53 -13.30 4.50 14.86
N GLU A 54 -14.24 5.20 15.51
CA GLU A 54 -15.37 5.85 14.84
C GLU A 54 -14.88 6.81 13.74
N PRO A 55 -15.17 6.54 12.45
CA PRO A 55 -14.70 7.36 11.35
C PRO A 55 -15.47 8.68 11.32
N GLN A 56 -14.74 9.79 11.34
CA GLN A 56 -15.32 11.12 11.17
C GLN A 56 -15.00 11.61 9.76
N ARG A 57 -16.00 11.70 8.87
CA ARG A 57 -15.82 12.35 7.57
C ARG A 57 -15.45 13.82 7.76
N ILE A 58 -14.32 14.23 7.19
CA ILE A 58 -13.82 15.61 7.27
C ILE A 58 -13.73 16.30 5.92
N GLY A 59 -13.86 15.56 4.81
CA GLY A 59 -13.96 16.17 3.50
C GLY A 59 -14.27 15.20 2.38
N THR A 60 -14.62 15.76 1.23
CA THR A 60 -14.94 15.04 0.00
C THR A 60 -14.31 15.77 -1.18
N PHE A 61 -13.74 15.00 -2.11
CA PHE A 61 -13.20 15.55 -3.36
C PHE A 61 -14.31 15.74 -4.40
N ASP A 62 -14.12 16.73 -5.29
CA ASP A 62 -15.03 17.02 -6.39
C ASP A 62 -15.08 15.87 -7.42
N SER A 63 -16.16 15.07 -7.37
CA SER A 63 -16.39 13.94 -8.26
C SER A 63 -16.46 14.33 -9.74
N ASP A 64 -17.06 15.49 -10.07
CA ASP A 64 -17.20 15.94 -11.46
C ASP A 64 -15.86 16.27 -12.11
N ALA A 65 -14.86 16.60 -11.30
CA ALA A 65 -13.51 16.88 -11.74
C ALA A 65 -12.61 15.62 -11.80
N LEU A 66 -13.02 14.53 -11.15
CA LEU A 66 -12.19 13.33 -10.95
C LEU A 66 -12.63 12.12 -11.78
N TYR A 67 -13.91 11.99 -12.14
CA TYR A 67 -14.44 10.76 -12.74
C TYR A 67 -14.99 10.94 -14.15
N ASP A 68 -14.76 9.95 -15.01
CA ASP A 68 -15.49 9.80 -16.27
C ASP A 68 -16.76 8.96 -16.04
N TYR A 69 -17.90 9.64 -15.91
CA TYR A 69 -19.19 8.98 -15.69
C TYR A 69 -19.67 8.10 -16.87
N ARG A 70 -19.02 8.13 -18.03
CA ARG A 70 -19.34 7.19 -19.12
C ARG A 70 -18.74 5.82 -18.87
N ASP A 71 -17.56 5.78 -18.26
CA ASP A 71 -16.87 4.54 -17.88
C ASP A 71 -17.41 4.05 -16.54
N ARG A 72 -17.73 4.97 -15.62
CA ARG A 72 -18.28 4.68 -14.29
C ARG A 72 -19.68 5.28 -14.14
N ARG A 73 -20.66 4.64 -14.78
CA ARG A 73 -22.05 5.13 -14.77
C ARG A 73 -22.66 5.09 -13.36
N PRO A 74 -23.07 6.25 -12.80
CA PRO A 74 -23.78 6.29 -11.53
C PRO A 74 -25.03 5.42 -11.58
N GLN A 75 -25.22 4.60 -10.55
CA GLN A 75 -26.43 3.82 -10.40
C GLN A 75 -27.53 4.70 -9.81
N LEU A 76 -28.76 4.51 -10.27
CA LEU A 76 -29.93 5.09 -9.64
C LEU A 76 -31.04 4.05 -9.60
N ALA A 77 -31.84 4.06 -8.54
CA ALA A 77 -32.99 3.19 -8.42
C ALA A 77 -34.23 3.82 -9.07
N ILE A 78 -35.09 2.97 -9.64
CA ILE A 78 -36.43 3.35 -10.10
C ILE A 78 -37.45 2.57 -9.26
N ASP A 79 -38.08 3.22 -8.27
CA ASP A 79 -39.18 2.63 -7.50
C ASP A 79 -40.52 3.10 -8.06
N ARG A 80 -41.30 2.18 -8.64
CA ARG A 80 -42.65 2.44 -9.19
C ARG A 80 -42.69 3.67 -10.13
N GLY A 81 -41.65 3.81 -10.96
CA GLY A 81 -41.52 4.91 -11.93
C GLY A 81 -40.96 6.22 -11.38
N GLN A 82 -40.63 6.28 -10.09
CA GLN A 82 -39.95 7.42 -9.48
C GLN A 82 -38.45 7.19 -9.47
N LEU A 83 -37.70 8.18 -9.97
CA LEU A 83 -36.24 8.16 -9.94
C LEU A 83 -35.76 8.53 -8.54
N ALA A 84 -34.90 7.69 -7.96
CA ALA A 84 -34.07 8.07 -6.83
C ALA A 84 -32.90 8.94 -7.29
N SER A 85 -32.22 9.59 -6.34
CA SER A 85 -30.95 10.28 -6.63
C SER A 85 -29.90 9.28 -7.12
N PRO A 86 -29.08 9.63 -8.12
CA PRO A 86 -27.94 8.83 -8.50
C PRO A 86 -26.92 8.71 -7.36
N VAL A 87 -26.30 7.54 -7.25
CA VAL A 87 -25.15 7.27 -6.40
C VAL A 87 -23.90 7.58 -7.21
N TRP A 88 -23.32 8.75 -6.96
CA TRP A 88 -22.11 9.21 -7.62
C TRP A 88 -20.88 8.54 -6.99
N PRO A 89 -19.82 8.25 -7.76
CA PRO A 89 -18.54 7.86 -7.18
C PRO A 89 -18.01 9.01 -6.31
N GLU A 90 -17.51 8.68 -5.13
CA GLU A 90 -16.92 9.64 -4.19
C GLU A 90 -15.50 9.22 -3.84
N LEU A 91 -14.62 10.21 -3.68
CA LEU A 91 -13.35 10.08 -2.97
C LEU A 91 -13.46 10.93 -1.71
N THR A 92 -13.33 10.30 -0.56
CA THR A 92 -13.62 10.93 0.75
C THR A 92 -12.41 10.88 1.66
N VAL A 93 -12.39 11.80 2.62
CA VAL A 93 -11.38 11.86 3.68
C VAL A 93 -12.08 11.68 5.02
N GLU A 94 -11.64 10.68 5.76
CA GLU A 94 -12.13 10.35 7.10
C GLU A 94 -10.98 10.48 8.10
N ALA A 95 -11.25 11.05 9.26
CA ALA A 95 -10.33 11.08 10.38
C ALA A 95 -10.66 9.94 11.35
N LEU A 96 -9.66 9.12 11.68
CA LEU A 96 -9.76 8.03 12.64
C LEU A 96 -8.77 8.28 13.78
N ARG A 97 -9.23 8.09 15.02
CA ARG A 97 -8.43 8.29 16.24
C ARG A 97 -8.38 6.99 17.04
N PRO A 98 -7.53 6.03 16.63
CA PRO A 98 -7.38 4.78 17.36
C PRO A 98 -6.87 5.02 18.78
N THR A 99 -7.11 4.06 19.67
CA THR A 99 -6.63 4.13 21.05
C THR A 99 -5.11 3.94 21.15
N SER A 100 -4.49 3.32 20.12
CA SER A 100 -3.05 3.12 19.99
C SER A 100 -2.60 3.41 18.56
N GLY A 101 -1.38 3.93 18.41
CA GLY A 101 -0.86 4.41 17.14
C GLY A 101 -1.26 5.87 16.85
N PRO A 102 -0.83 6.43 15.71
CA PRO A 102 -1.17 7.79 15.30
C PRO A 102 -2.64 7.89 14.84
N ALA A 103 -3.17 9.10 14.80
CA ALA A 103 -4.41 9.36 14.08
C ALA A 103 -4.21 9.13 12.58
N LEU A 104 -5.26 8.68 11.90
CA LEU A 104 -5.24 8.38 10.47
C LEU A 104 -6.14 9.37 9.73
N LEU A 105 -5.63 9.90 8.62
CA LEU A 105 -6.40 10.57 7.58
C LEU A 105 -6.64 9.54 6.48
N LEU A 106 -7.73 8.78 6.58
CA LEU A 106 -8.07 7.72 5.65
C LEU A 106 -8.77 8.31 4.43
N VAL A 107 -8.11 8.22 3.28
CA VAL A 107 -8.62 8.63 1.97
C VAL A 107 -9.02 7.39 1.21
N THR A 108 -10.30 7.29 0.87
CA THR A 108 -10.86 6.12 0.20
C THR A 108 -11.93 6.48 -0.80
N GLY A 109 -12.07 5.65 -1.82
CA GLY A 109 -13.02 5.82 -2.90
C GLY A 109 -12.57 5.05 -4.14
N GLN A 110 -13.34 5.21 -5.22
CA GLN A 110 -12.92 4.69 -6.52
C GLN A 110 -11.70 5.46 -7.03
N GLU A 111 -10.80 4.77 -7.71
CA GLU A 111 -9.66 5.36 -8.40
C GLU A 111 -10.14 6.44 -9.39
N PRO A 112 -9.70 7.70 -9.25
CA PRO A 112 -10.05 8.76 -10.19
C PRO A 112 -9.56 8.48 -11.59
N ASP A 113 -10.36 8.84 -12.60
CA ASP A 113 -9.98 8.71 -14.01
C ASP A 113 -9.19 9.95 -14.49
N LEU A 114 -9.41 11.10 -13.84
CA LEU A 114 -8.91 12.41 -14.23
C LEU A 114 -8.21 13.14 -13.07
N GLY A 115 -7.48 14.21 -13.39
CA GLY A 115 -7.06 15.20 -12.39
C GLY A 115 -5.98 14.76 -11.39
N TRP A 116 -5.24 13.66 -11.64
CA TRP A 116 -4.28 13.10 -10.67
C TRP A 116 -3.28 14.11 -10.10
N GLN A 117 -2.71 15.01 -10.93
CA GLN A 117 -1.79 16.04 -10.43
C GLN A 117 -2.47 17.07 -9.51
N ARG A 118 -3.75 17.39 -9.74
CA ARG A 118 -4.54 18.27 -8.84
C ARG A 118 -4.82 17.53 -7.54
N LEU A 119 -5.21 16.26 -7.61
CA LEU A 119 -5.41 15.41 -6.44
C LEU A 119 -4.16 15.33 -5.56
N GLY A 120 -2.99 15.10 -6.15
CA GLY A 120 -1.73 15.04 -5.41
C GLY A 120 -1.38 16.35 -4.70
N ARG A 121 -1.66 17.51 -5.34
CA ARG A 121 -1.49 18.82 -4.70
C ARG A 121 -2.43 19.01 -3.52
N ASP A 122 -3.69 18.58 -3.64
CA ASP A 122 -4.67 18.68 -2.56
C ASP A 122 -4.38 17.70 -1.41
N LEU A 123 -3.92 16.48 -1.70
CA LEU A 123 -3.45 15.54 -0.68
C LEU A 123 -2.22 16.07 0.08
N LEU A 124 -1.29 16.72 -0.62
CA LEU A 124 -0.16 17.39 0.01
C LEU A 124 -0.60 18.58 0.87
N ALA A 125 -1.55 19.38 0.39
CA ALA A 125 -2.14 20.47 1.16
C ALA A 125 -2.85 19.94 2.41
N LEU A 126 -3.57 18.83 2.30
CA LEU A 126 -4.24 18.15 3.40
C LEU A 126 -3.24 17.64 4.44
N ALA A 127 -2.20 16.95 3.98
CA ALA A 127 -1.13 16.47 4.85
C ALA A 127 -0.49 17.62 5.63
N ARG A 128 -0.12 18.72 4.96
CA ARG A 128 0.45 19.92 5.61
C ARG A 128 -0.53 20.59 6.57
N ARG A 129 -1.82 20.65 6.22
CA ARG A 129 -2.86 21.28 7.04
C ARG A 129 -3.01 20.59 8.39
N PHE A 130 -2.94 19.26 8.42
CA PHE A 130 -3.06 18.45 9.63
C PHE A 130 -1.71 18.04 10.23
N GLY A 131 -0.59 18.45 9.64
CA GLY A 131 0.75 18.13 10.14
C GLY A 131 1.19 16.68 9.90
N ALA A 132 0.58 15.98 8.94
CA ALA A 132 0.99 14.65 8.54
C ALA A 132 2.31 14.68 7.78
N THR A 133 3.31 13.93 8.26
CA THR A 133 4.61 13.80 7.59
C THR A 133 4.84 12.44 6.94
N ARG A 134 3.88 11.53 7.13
CA ARG A 134 3.92 10.15 6.65
C ARG A 134 2.70 9.82 5.81
N TYR A 135 2.92 8.98 4.80
CA TYR A 135 1.90 8.44 3.91
C TYR A 135 2.00 6.92 3.88
N VAL A 136 0.85 6.23 3.90
CA VAL A 136 0.74 4.80 3.65
C VAL A 136 -0.29 4.51 2.56
N GLY A 137 0.14 3.91 1.47
CA GLY A 137 -0.74 3.39 0.42
C GLY A 137 -1.07 1.92 0.67
N LEU A 138 -2.34 1.54 0.54
CA LEU A 138 -2.79 0.15 0.61
C LEU A 138 -3.37 -0.24 -0.74
N GLY A 139 -2.85 -1.29 -1.37
CA GLY A 139 -3.32 -1.73 -2.66
C GLY A 139 -3.01 -3.21 -2.90
N ALA A 140 -3.54 -3.73 -4.00
CA ALA A 140 -3.36 -5.11 -4.39
C ALA A 140 -3.20 -5.25 -5.91
N VAL A 141 -2.27 -6.10 -6.34
CA VAL A 141 -1.93 -6.28 -7.76
C VAL A 141 -1.96 -7.75 -8.13
N PRO A 142 -2.48 -8.12 -9.32
CA PRO A 142 -2.46 -9.50 -9.77
C PRO A 142 -1.03 -9.93 -10.14
N GLY A 143 -0.67 -11.16 -9.79
CA GLY A 143 0.66 -11.71 -10.06
C GLY A 143 0.66 -13.22 -10.31
N PRO A 144 1.78 -13.77 -10.80
CA PRO A 144 1.97 -15.20 -10.99
C PRO A 144 2.28 -15.90 -9.65
N ILE A 145 1.37 -15.79 -8.69
CA ILE A 145 1.50 -16.37 -7.35
C ILE A 145 0.43 -17.45 -7.17
N PRO A 146 0.72 -18.57 -6.48
CA PRO A 146 -0.29 -19.53 -6.12
C PRO A 146 -1.08 -19.06 -4.89
N HIS A 147 -2.39 -19.34 -4.84
CA HIS A 147 -3.20 -19.15 -3.63
C HIS A 147 -2.78 -20.11 -2.49
N THR A 148 -1.80 -20.98 -2.75
CA THR A 148 -1.34 -22.03 -1.85
C THR A 148 -0.13 -21.68 -1.00
N ARG A 149 0.33 -20.43 -1.10
CA ARG A 149 1.45 -19.86 -0.35
C ARG A 149 1.00 -18.56 0.32
N PRO A 150 1.72 -18.10 1.37
CA PRO A 150 1.43 -16.81 1.99
C PRO A 150 1.45 -15.66 0.98
N VAL A 151 0.59 -14.66 1.19
CA VAL A 151 0.60 -13.43 0.38
C VAL A 151 1.88 -12.65 0.68
N GLN A 152 2.69 -12.44 -0.36
CA GLN A 152 3.83 -11.53 -0.30
C GLN A 152 3.39 -10.10 -0.62
N LEU A 153 3.97 -9.14 0.11
CA LEU A 153 3.79 -7.73 -0.18
C LEU A 153 4.99 -7.22 -0.99
N LEU A 154 4.71 -6.51 -2.09
CA LEU A 154 5.67 -5.58 -2.65
C LEU A 154 5.60 -4.29 -1.83
N VAL A 155 6.75 -3.80 -1.37
CA VAL A 155 6.86 -2.56 -0.59
C VAL A 155 7.61 -1.51 -1.41
N THR A 156 7.02 -0.33 -1.52
CA THR A 156 7.64 0.87 -2.10
C THR A 156 7.82 1.93 -1.03
N SER A 157 8.88 2.73 -1.12
CA SER A 157 9.14 3.83 -0.20
C SER A 157 10.26 4.73 -0.72
N ASN A 158 10.23 6.01 -0.34
CA ASN A 158 11.35 6.93 -0.52
C ASN A 158 12.39 6.88 0.62
N ASP A 159 12.15 6.08 1.67
CA ASP A 159 13.08 5.86 2.78
C ASP A 159 13.75 4.49 2.62
N THR A 160 15.03 4.50 2.29
CA THR A 160 15.82 3.27 2.09
C THR A 160 15.94 2.45 3.36
N GLY A 161 16.03 3.09 4.53
CA GLY A 161 16.09 2.39 5.80
C GLY A 161 14.78 1.70 6.16
N LEU A 162 13.63 2.25 5.75
CA LEU A 162 12.35 1.56 5.85
C LEU A 162 12.29 0.36 4.91
N LEU A 163 12.73 0.51 3.65
CA LEU A 163 12.80 -0.63 2.71
C LEU A 163 13.65 -1.77 3.24
N ASP A 164 14.81 -1.48 3.83
CA ASP A 164 15.70 -2.53 4.34
C ASP A 164 15.08 -3.28 5.53
N ARG A 165 14.21 -2.63 6.32
CA ARG A 165 13.43 -3.29 7.39
C ARG A 165 12.18 -3.98 6.88
N MET A 166 11.61 -3.51 5.77
CA MET A 166 10.32 -3.95 5.24
C MET A 166 10.43 -4.91 4.04
N GLY A 167 11.64 -5.23 3.60
CA GLY A 167 11.88 -6.04 2.41
C GLY A 167 11.96 -5.15 1.17
N ARG A 168 13.14 -5.14 0.55
CA ARG A 168 13.44 -4.36 -0.66
C ARG A 168 13.22 -5.22 -1.90
N ALA A 169 12.59 -4.66 -2.92
CA ALA A 169 12.56 -5.30 -4.23
C ALA A 169 13.97 -5.34 -4.85
N HIS A 170 14.41 -6.53 -5.28
CA HIS A 170 15.76 -6.78 -5.77
C HIS A 170 15.98 -6.35 -7.22
N GLU A 171 14.89 -6.17 -7.97
CA GLU A 171 14.93 -5.90 -9.40
C GLU A 171 14.23 -4.59 -9.77
N GLN A 172 14.65 -4.00 -10.89
CA GLN A 172 13.96 -2.85 -11.47
C GLN A 172 12.66 -3.33 -12.13
N LEU A 173 11.53 -2.84 -11.62
CA LEU A 173 10.22 -3.07 -12.20
C LEU A 173 9.76 -1.84 -12.98
N VAL A 174 9.29 -2.06 -14.21
CA VAL A 174 8.65 -1.02 -15.04
C VAL A 174 7.19 -1.43 -15.23
N VAL A 175 6.28 -0.70 -14.59
CA VAL A 175 4.84 -0.99 -14.59
C VAL A 175 4.05 0.25 -15.01
N PRO A 176 2.84 0.10 -15.57
CA PRO A 176 1.91 1.21 -15.70
C PRO A 176 1.60 1.80 -14.31
N ALA A 177 1.70 3.12 -14.18
CA ALA A 177 1.36 3.79 -12.94
C ALA A 177 -0.16 3.74 -12.69
N SER A 178 -0.55 3.50 -11.45
CA SER A 178 -1.89 3.80 -10.93
C SER A 178 -1.94 5.19 -10.32
N CYS A 179 -3.15 5.71 -10.09
CA CYS A 179 -3.35 6.96 -9.35
C CYS A 179 -2.64 6.92 -8.00
N GLN A 180 -2.78 5.81 -7.26
CA GLN A 180 -2.13 5.63 -5.96
C GLN A 180 -0.60 5.72 -6.05
N SER A 181 0.03 5.00 -6.98
CA SER A 181 1.49 5.06 -7.16
C SER A 181 1.97 6.45 -7.59
N ALA A 182 1.16 7.18 -8.37
CA ALA A 182 1.44 8.56 -8.73
C ALA A 182 1.33 9.50 -7.52
N MET A 183 0.37 9.27 -6.61
CA MET A 183 0.24 10.06 -5.37
C MET A 183 1.43 9.81 -4.45
N GLU A 184 1.85 8.55 -4.32
CA GLU A 184 3.06 8.17 -3.57
C GLU A 184 4.28 8.94 -4.08
N ALA A 185 4.53 8.91 -5.40
CA ALA A 185 5.66 9.63 -6.00
C ALA A 185 5.59 11.16 -5.79
N LEU A 186 4.43 11.77 -6.00
CA LEU A 186 4.23 13.22 -5.82
C LEU A 186 4.44 13.66 -4.37
N LEU A 187 3.97 12.88 -3.40
CA LEU A 187 4.15 13.16 -1.97
C LEU A 187 5.61 12.94 -1.54
N ALA A 188 6.26 11.91 -2.07
CA ALA A 188 7.68 11.65 -1.83
C ALA A 188 8.56 12.81 -2.31
N ASP A 189 8.33 13.34 -3.52
CA ASP A 189 9.03 14.50 -4.06
C ASP A 189 8.81 15.77 -3.22
N ALA A 190 7.68 15.85 -2.51
CA ALA A 190 7.36 16.95 -1.61
C ALA A 190 7.92 16.77 -0.17
N GLY A 191 8.67 15.69 0.08
CA GLY A 191 9.33 15.41 1.36
C GLY A 191 8.48 14.66 2.38
N ILE A 192 7.33 14.11 1.99
CA ILE A 192 6.57 13.18 2.84
C ILE A 192 7.27 11.81 2.82
N THR A 193 7.42 11.17 3.97
CA THR A 193 7.90 9.77 4.02
C THR A 193 6.77 8.86 3.57
N THR A 194 6.96 8.18 2.44
CA THR A 194 5.92 7.35 1.82
C THR A 194 6.20 5.87 2.02
N VAL A 195 5.17 5.07 2.24
CA VAL A 195 5.24 3.61 2.20
C VAL A 195 4.04 3.09 1.40
N GLY A 196 4.27 2.45 0.26
CA GLY A 196 3.25 1.71 -0.48
C GLY A 196 3.29 0.23 -0.10
N LEU A 197 2.16 -0.31 0.32
CA LEU A 197 1.97 -1.74 0.58
C LEU A 197 1.09 -2.33 -0.52
N TRP A 198 1.65 -3.27 -1.28
CA TRP A 198 0.98 -3.86 -2.44
C TRP A 198 0.88 -5.38 -2.26
N ALA A 199 -0.30 -5.88 -1.92
CA ALA A 199 -0.55 -7.32 -1.85
C ALA A 199 -0.49 -7.94 -3.25
N ARG A 200 0.35 -8.97 -3.43
CA ARG A 200 0.40 -9.71 -4.69
C ARG A 200 -0.65 -10.83 -4.64
N ILE A 201 -1.67 -10.73 -5.49
CA ILE A 201 -2.83 -11.62 -5.53
C ILE A 201 -2.71 -12.59 -6.70
N PRO A 202 -3.07 -13.88 -6.56
CA PRO A 202 -3.06 -14.81 -7.69
C PRO A 202 -3.93 -14.31 -8.85
N HIS A 203 -3.35 -14.17 -10.05
CA HIS A 203 -3.99 -13.57 -11.22
C HIS A 203 -5.28 -14.26 -11.71
N TYR A 204 -5.56 -15.47 -11.26
CA TYR A 204 -6.77 -16.23 -11.60
C TYR A 204 -7.91 -16.03 -10.59
N ILE A 205 -7.71 -15.20 -9.56
CA ILE A 205 -8.76 -14.83 -8.61
C ILE A 205 -9.57 -13.69 -9.20
N ALA A 206 -10.90 -13.85 -9.22
CA ALA A 206 -11.84 -12.93 -9.84
C ALA A 206 -12.82 -12.29 -8.84
N GLY A 207 -12.61 -12.49 -7.54
CA GLY A 207 -13.41 -11.90 -6.45
C GLY A 207 -12.57 -11.78 -5.19
N ASP A 208 -13.22 -11.58 -4.06
CA ASP A 208 -12.59 -11.27 -2.77
C ASP A 208 -11.48 -12.28 -2.40
N TYR A 209 -10.36 -11.75 -1.89
CA TYR A 209 -9.22 -12.53 -1.46
C TYR A 209 -8.76 -12.04 -0.07
N PRO A 210 -9.41 -12.50 1.02
CA PRO A 210 -9.21 -11.97 2.38
C PRO A 210 -7.76 -12.06 2.87
N GLU A 211 -6.98 -13.03 2.37
CA GLU A 211 -5.55 -13.17 2.64
C GLU A 211 -4.76 -11.92 2.23
N GLY A 212 -5.20 -11.22 1.18
CA GLY A 212 -4.60 -9.96 0.70
C GLY A 212 -4.76 -8.84 1.72
N ALA A 213 -6.00 -8.57 2.15
CA ALA A 213 -6.31 -7.57 3.17
C ALA A 213 -5.62 -7.89 4.50
N ARG A 214 -5.64 -9.17 4.91
CA ARG A 214 -4.95 -9.66 6.10
C ARG A 214 -3.46 -9.29 6.09
N ALA A 215 -2.76 -9.59 5.00
CA ALA A 215 -1.32 -9.31 4.88
C ALA A 215 -1.03 -7.80 4.90
N LEU A 216 -1.85 -6.99 4.23
CA LEU A 216 -1.76 -5.53 4.25
C LEU A 216 -1.91 -4.99 5.68
N LEU A 217 -2.93 -5.43 6.40
CA LEU A 217 -3.23 -4.97 7.76
C LEU A 217 -2.17 -5.43 8.77
N GLU A 218 -1.67 -6.66 8.66
CA GLU A 218 -0.58 -7.15 9.50
C GLU A 218 0.68 -6.27 9.34
N ARG A 219 1.03 -5.93 8.09
CA ARG A 219 2.17 -5.05 7.81
C ARG A 219 1.92 -3.61 8.25
N PHE A 220 0.71 -3.10 8.06
CA PHE A 220 0.29 -1.78 8.51
C PHE A 220 0.38 -1.64 10.04
N THR A 221 -0.18 -2.61 10.78
CA THR A 221 -0.10 -2.66 12.24
C THR A 221 1.34 -2.75 12.72
N GLY A 222 2.17 -3.58 12.09
CA GLY A 222 3.59 -3.68 12.43
C GLY A 222 4.38 -2.38 12.20
N TYR A 223 3.99 -1.59 11.20
CA TYR A 223 4.65 -0.32 10.88
C TYR A 223 4.18 0.85 11.76
N LEU A 224 2.87 1.03 11.93
CA LEU A 224 2.31 2.20 12.63
C LEU A 224 2.00 1.95 14.11
N GLY A 225 1.97 0.71 14.56
CA GLY A 225 1.55 0.36 15.92
C GLY A 225 0.06 0.58 16.18
N THR A 226 -0.75 0.70 15.11
CA THR A 226 -2.21 0.76 15.17
C THR A 226 -2.75 -0.68 15.13
N PRO A 227 -3.29 -1.21 16.25
CA PRO A 227 -3.78 -2.58 16.29
C PRO A 227 -5.06 -2.71 15.46
N VAL A 228 -5.12 -3.76 14.64
CA VAL A 228 -6.30 -4.17 13.88
C VAL A 228 -6.61 -5.61 14.26
N ASP A 229 -7.89 -5.92 14.48
CA ASP A 229 -8.31 -7.32 14.71
C ASP A 229 -8.28 -8.08 13.37
N LEU A 230 -7.41 -9.08 13.28
CA LEU A 230 -7.23 -9.89 12.08
C LEU A 230 -8.03 -11.20 12.13
N SER A 231 -8.71 -11.51 13.24
CA SER A 231 -9.37 -12.81 13.44
C SER A 231 -10.42 -13.13 12.37
N ALA A 232 -11.25 -12.14 12.00
CA ALA A 232 -12.24 -12.31 10.94
C ALA A 232 -11.58 -12.59 9.57
N PHE A 233 -10.39 -12.03 9.32
CA PHE A 233 -9.63 -12.29 8.10
C PHE A 233 -8.94 -13.66 8.12
N ASP A 234 -8.46 -14.11 9.28
CA ASP A 234 -7.91 -15.46 9.46
C ASP A 234 -8.98 -16.52 9.14
N GLU A 235 -10.18 -16.39 9.71
CA GLU A 235 -11.31 -17.30 9.45
C GLU A 235 -11.73 -17.26 7.98
N ALA A 236 -11.88 -16.07 7.40
CA ALA A 236 -12.26 -15.91 6.00
C ALA A 236 -11.20 -16.47 5.03
N ALA A 237 -9.91 -16.34 5.36
CA ALA A 237 -8.80 -16.90 4.60
C ALA A 237 -8.81 -18.43 4.60
N GLU A 238 -9.02 -19.06 5.74
CA GLU A 238 -9.12 -20.53 5.82
C GLU A 238 -10.27 -21.06 4.95
N ASP A 239 -11.44 -20.44 5.05
CA ASP A 239 -12.61 -20.77 4.25
C ASP A 239 -12.39 -20.54 2.75
N ASN A 240 -11.77 -19.41 2.38
CA ASN A 240 -11.45 -19.09 1.00
C ASN A 240 -10.47 -20.11 0.41
N ARG A 241 -9.42 -20.43 1.15
CA ARG A 241 -8.41 -21.41 0.73
C ARG A 241 -9.03 -22.79 0.47
N ALA A 242 -9.91 -23.26 1.36
CA ALA A 242 -10.59 -24.54 1.18
C ALA A 242 -11.47 -24.56 -0.11
N LYS A 243 -12.15 -23.45 -0.42
CA LYS A 243 -12.95 -23.33 -1.66
C LYS A 243 -12.06 -23.34 -2.90
N LEU A 244 -10.95 -22.62 -2.89
CA LEU A 244 -10.01 -22.56 -4.01
C LEU A 244 -9.34 -23.90 -4.26
N ASP A 245 -8.97 -24.64 -3.21
CA ASP A 245 -8.39 -25.98 -3.31
C ASP A 245 -9.36 -26.96 -3.95
N LEU A 246 -10.63 -26.93 -3.52
CA LEU A 246 -11.68 -27.76 -4.11
C LEU A 246 -11.90 -27.42 -5.59
N ALA A 247 -11.90 -26.14 -5.94
CA ALA A 247 -12.04 -25.69 -7.32
C ALA A 247 -10.84 -26.12 -8.18
N ALA A 248 -9.61 -25.96 -7.69
CA ALA A 248 -8.40 -26.35 -8.41
C ALA A 248 -8.33 -27.86 -8.64
N ALA A 249 -8.73 -28.67 -7.66
CA ALA A 249 -8.75 -30.13 -7.74
C ALA A 249 -9.77 -30.68 -8.76
N SER A 250 -10.67 -29.85 -9.27
CA SER A 250 -11.64 -30.27 -10.31
C SER A 250 -11.02 -30.38 -11.71
N SER A 251 -9.78 -29.91 -11.91
CA SER A 251 -9.07 -29.96 -13.18
C SER A 251 -7.58 -30.23 -12.99
N ASP A 252 -7.07 -31.29 -13.63
CA ASP A 252 -5.64 -31.62 -13.63
C ASP A 252 -4.79 -30.48 -14.23
N GLU A 253 -5.33 -29.76 -15.21
CA GLU A 253 -4.66 -28.61 -15.84
C GLU A 253 -4.50 -27.45 -14.84
N VAL A 254 -5.56 -27.12 -14.10
CA VAL A 254 -5.51 -26.07 -13.08
C VAL A 254 -4.58 -26.47 -11.95
N THR A 255 -4.63 -27.74 -11.53
CA THR A 255 -3.74 -28.29 -10.50
C THR A 255 -2.27 -28.16 -10.91
N GLU A 256 -1.91 -28.51 -12.16
CA GLU A 256 -0.53 -28.38 -12.63
C GLU A 256 -0.10 -26.93 -12.77
N HIS A 257 -1.00 -26.03 -13.22
CA HIS A 257 -0.72 -24.60 -13.26
C HIS A 257 -0.41 -24.04 -11.86
N VAL A 258 -1.22 -24.38 -10.86
CA VAL A 258 -0.95 -23.99 -9.46
C VAL A 258 0.40 -24.51 -8.99
N ARG A 259 0.74 -25.78 -9.26
CA ARG A 259 2.06 -26.35 -8.92
C ARG A 259 3.21 -25.65 -9.62
N GLN A 260 3.02 -25.17 -10.85
CA GLN A 260 4.02 -24.37 -11.54
C GLN A 260 4.27 -23.05 -10.81
N LEU A 261 3.20 -22.37 -10.39
CA LEU A 261 3.31 -21.12 -9.63
C LEU A 261 3.95 -21.34 -8.25
N GLU A 262 3.67 -22.48 -7.58
CA GLU A 262 4.37 -22.89 -6.36
C GLU A 262 5.88 -23.01 -6.56
N ARG A 263 6.30 -23.67 -7.64
CA ARG A 263 7.75 -23.80 -7.95
C ARG A 263 8.40 -22.44 -8.21
N LEU A 264 7.70 -21.52 -8.87
CA LEU A 264 8.21 -20.17 -9.12
C LEU A 264 8.33 -19.37 -7.81
N TYR A 265 7.30 -19.41 -6.98
CA TYR A 265 7.27 -18.75 -5.68
C TYR A 265 8.38 -19.26 -4.76
N ASP A 266 8.50 -20.58 -4.62
CA ASP A 266 9.49 -21.20 -3.72
C ASP A 266 10.93 -20.91 -4.20
N ALA A 267 11.14 -20.78 -5.52
CA ALA A 267 12.43 -20.39 -6.10
C ALA A 267 12.75 -18.90 -5.89
N GLU A 268 11.76 -18.00 -6.04
CA GLU A 268 11.91 -16.56 -5.76
C GLU A 268 12.31 -16.35 -4.29
N LEU A 269 11.61 -17.02 -3.36
CA LEU A 269 11.89 -16.92 -1.92
C LEU A 269 13.28 -17.43 -1.55
N GLU A 270 13.75 -18.53 -2.14
CA GLU A 270 15.11 -19.04 -1.88
C GLU A 270 16.18 -18.09 -2.44
N ALA A 271 15.93 -17.46 -3.58
CA ALA A 271 16.84 -16.46 -4.15
C ALA A 271 16.95 -15.22 -3.25
N GLU A 272 15.83 -14.71 -2.74
CA GLU A 272 15.81 -13.59 -1.78
C GLU A 272 16.57 -13.95 -0.49
N ARG A 273 16.33 -15.15 0.05
CA ARG A 273 17.01 -15.62 1.26
C ARG A 273 18.53 -15.72 1.07
N LEU A 274 18.99 -16.14 -0.11
CA LEU A 274 20.41 -16.19 -0.45
C LEU A 274 21.01 -14.79 -0.60
N ALA A 275 20.27 -13.85 -1.19
CA ALA A 275 20.69 -12.46 -1.32
C ALA A 275 20.85 -11.77 0.05
N ASP A 276 19.92 -12.00 0.98
CA ASP A 276 20.00 -11.48 2.35
C ASP A 276 21.21 -12.05 3.12
N VAL A 277 21.52 -13.33 2.95
CA VAL A 277 22.71 -13.96 3.55
C VAL A 277 23.99 -13.36 2.99
N ASP A 278 24.05 -13.07 1.69
CA ASP A 278 25.20 -12.45 1.04
C ASP A 278 25.37 -10.98 1.48
N ALA A 279 24.27 -10.22 1.53
CA ALA A 279 24.26 -8.85 2.08
C ALA A 279 24.70 -8.82 3.55
N GLY A 280 24.24 -9.77 4.37
CA GLY A 280 24.66 -9.93 5.77
C GLY A 280 26.12 -10.37 5.93
N ARG A 281 26.67 -11.14 4.98
CA ARG A 281 28.12 -11.47 4.94
C ARG A 281 28.96 -10.26 4.55
N HIS A 282 28.52 -9.48 3.56
CA HIS A 282 29.19 -8.24 3.16
C HIS A 282 29.14 -7.15 4.25
N GLN A 283 28.15 -7.16 5.14
CA GLN A 283 28.12 -6.29 6.33
C GLN A 283 29.08 -6.73 7.44
N LEU A 284 29.45 -8.02 7.50
CA LEU A 284 30.43 -8.56 8.45
C LEU A 284 31.87 -8.54 7.90
N ASP A 285 32.02 -8.42 6.59
CA ASP A 285 33.30 -8.32 5.87
C ASP A 285 33.71 -6.86 5.56
N GLU A 286 33.33 -5.87 6.39
CA GLU A 286 34.20 -4.69 6.60
C GLU A 286 35.43 -5.10 7.44
N VAL A 287 36.16 -6.12 7.00
CA VAL A 287 37.58 -6.18 7.31
C VAL A 287 38.17 -5.02 6.54
N GLN A 288 38.62 -3.99 7.26
CA GLN A 288 39.39 -2.88 6.71
C GLN A 288 40.47 -3.46 5.79
N VAL A 289 40.25 -3.39 4.49
CA VAL A 289 41.30 -3.63 3.51
C VAL A 289 42.30 -2.50 3.77
N PRO A 290 43.53 -2.82 4.21
CA PRO A 290 44.49 -1.77 4.51
C PRO A 290 44.69 -0.92 3.26
N SER A 291 44.77 0.39 3.43
CA SER A 291 45.02 1.29 2.31
C SER A 291 46.32 0.92 1.60
N ALA A 292 46.45 1.30 0.33
CA ALA A 292 47.67 1.04 -0.44
C ALA A 292 48.93 1.59 0.27
N ASP A 293 48.79 2.67 1.04
CA ASP A 293 49.86 3.28 1.83
C ASP A 293 50.22 2.43 3.08
N GLU A 294 49.24 1.79 3.72
CA GLU A 294 49.47 0.87 4.84
C GLU A 294 50.17 -0.40 4.37
N LEU A 295 49.76 -0.97 3.23
CA LEU A 295 50.46 -2.09 2.59
C LEU A 295 51.89 -1.71 2.17
N ALA A 296 52.10 -0.52 1.62
CA ALA A 296 53.42 -0.03 1.26
C ALA A 296 54.33 0.12 2.50
N ALA A 297 53.81 0.68 3.60
CA ALA A 297 54.55 0.83 4.84
C ALA A 297 54.91 -0.51 5.49
N GLU A 298 54.05 -1.53 5.35
CA GLU A 298 54.29 -2.88 5.88
C GLU A 298 55.37 -3.62 5.05
N ILE A 299 55.32 -3.48 3.72
CA ILE A 299 56.33 -4.02 2.80
C ILE A 299 57.69 -3.35 3.04
N GLU A 300 57.74 -2.02 3.20
CA GLU A 300 58.99 -1.33 3.52
C GLU A 300 59.57 -1.78 4.87
N ARG A 301 58.73 -2.00 5.88
CA ARG A 301 59.14 -2.49 7.21
C ARG A 301 59.70 -3.91 7.13
N PHE A 302 59.10 -4.77 6.31
CA PHE A 302 59.56 -6.13 6.04
C PHE A 302 60.91 -6.15 5.31
N LEU A 303 61.11 -5.26 4.33
CA LEU A 303 62.35 -5.17 3.57
C LEU A 303 63.52 -4.58 4.39
N ARG A 304 63.26 -3.67 5.34
CA ARG A 304 64.27 -3.14 6.26
C ARG A 304 64.70 -4.15 7.35
N GLY A 305 63.90 -5.18 7.62
CA GLY A 305 64.24 -6.24 8.58
C GLY A 305 65.16 -7.35 8.03
N ARG A 306 65.60 -7.24 6.77
CA ARG A 306 66.47 -8.23 6.09
C ARG A 306 67.77 -7.63 5.52
N ALA A 307 68.13 -6.40 5.91
CA ALA A 307 69.41 -5.77 5.60
C ALA A 307 70.38 -5.86 6.79
#